data_AF-A0A413RBV7-F1
#
_entry.id   AF-A0A413RBV7-F1
#
_cell.length_a   1.000
_cell.length_b   1.000
_cell.length_c   1.000
_cell.angle_alpha   90.00
_cell.angle_beta   90.00
_cell.angle_gamma   90.00
#
_symmetry.space_group_name_H-M   'P 1'
#
loop_
_entity.id
_entity.type
_entity.pdbx_description
1 polymer ?
#
loop_
_entity_poly.entity_id
_entity_poly.type
_entity_poly.pdbx_seq_one_letter_code
_entity_poly.pdbx_strand_id
1 'polypeptide(L)'
;MIFPKYIKKGDTIGVTATSSGILNELKQKRIKNAIKNFENRGYNVKVTDNVYTSDWRGCSSTGKERGEQFNELVKNKDVSCIFSVAGGDYLMEMLEYVDFESIKNNPKWFQGFSDNTTLIYPIVTKCDVAAVYGCHISDFGMKPWQKPVENALGVLEGTVKKQESFDFYESDRHEYVTGFEGYCNDEKVNWVNGRGEEKIEISGRLVGGCLDVLAFLIGTKYDGTEQFIEKYKDDGIVWVLESFNMEDVVLITHLWQMKEKGYFKNATGFVFGRPLMYNTWIEQPYKDAVMSVLGDLNVPIIFDSDIGHKGPQFSVIMGAKAKVTSKNGKGVLEYA
;
A
#
# COMPACT_ATOMS: atom_id res chain seq x y z
N MET A 1 18.11 5.82 2.77
CA MET A 1 16.90 5.42 2.04
C MET A 1 17.29 5.33 0.60
N ILE A 2 17.10 4.17 0.00
CA ILE A 2 17.40 3.88 -1.39
C ILE A 2 16.10 4.05 -2.16
N PHE A 3 16.06 5.03 -3.07
CA PHE A 3 14.95 5.19 -3.99
C PHE A 3 15.29 4.46 -5.29
N PRO A 4 14.47 3.49 -5.73
CA PRO A 4 14.62 2.92 -7.06
C PRO A 4 14.58 4.01 -8.14
N LYS A 5 15.23 3.75 -9.27
CA LYS A 5 15.18 4.69 -10.40
C LYS A 5 13.75 4.79 -10.91
N TYR A 6 13.33 6.01 -11.26
CA TYR A 6 12.06 6.19 -11.96
C TYR A 6 12.03 5.37 -13.24
N ILE A 7 10.88 4.76 -13.53
CA ILE A 7 10.67 3.99 -14.75
C ILE A 7 10.49 4.93 -15.94
N LYS A 8 10.83 4.45 -17.12
CA LYS A 8 10.64 5.15 -18.39
C LYS A 8 10.25 4.19 -19.49
N LYS A 9 9.73 4.73 -20.59
CA LYS A 9 9.46 3.95 -21.81
C LYS A 9 10.70 3.15 -22.23
N GLY A 10 10.48 1.89 -22.59
CA GLY A 10 11.50 0.88 -22.87
C GLY A 10 11.82 -0.04 -21.69
N ASP A 11 11.54 0.39 -20.45
CA ASP A 11 11.76 -0.44 -19.27
C ASP A 11 10.77 -1.62 -19.20
N THR A 12 11.15 -2.67 -18.48
CA THR A 12 10.28 -3.84 -18.24
C THR A 12 9.56 -3.75 -16.91
N ILE A 13 8.25 -3.96 -16.92
CA ILE A 13 7.39 -4.12 -15.75
C ILE A 13 7.24 -5.62 -15.46
N GLY A 14 7.66 -6.04 -14.27
CA GLY A 14 7.39 -7.37 -13.73
C GLY A 14 6.00 -7.45 -13.13
N VAL A 15 5.31 -8.57 -13.36
CA VAL A 15 3.95 -8.82 -12.87
C VAL A 15 3.90 -10.19 -12.23
N THR A 16 3.53 -10.26 -10.97
CA THR A 16 3.52 -11.51 -10.20
C THR A 16 2.37 -11.60 -9.21
N ALA A 17 2.05 -12.80 -8.76
CA ALA A 17 1.06 -13.04 -7.70
C ALA A 17 1.76 -13.44 -6.40
N THR A 18 2.07 -12.47 -5.55
CA THR A 18 2.76 -12.72 -4.27
C THR A 18 1.81 -13.27 -3.19
N SER A 19 0.50 -13.16 -3.39
CA SER A 19 -0.50 -13.77 -2.50
C SER A 19 -1.52 -14.55 -3.32
N SER A 20 -2.72 -14.01 -3.59
CA SER A 20 -3.70 -14.69 -4.42
C SER A 20 -3.39 -14.63 -5.90
N GLY A 21 -3.64 -15.74 -6.61
CA GLY A 21 -3.64 -15.77 -8.07
C GLY A 21 -5.04 -15.55 -8.63
N ILE A 22 -5.15 -15.44 -9.97
CA ILE A 22 -6.36 -14.94 -10.62
C ILE A 22 -7.00 -15.99 -11.53
N LEU A 23 -8.05 -16.64 -11.03
CA LEU A 23 -8.83 -17.61 -11.81
C LEU A 23 -10.09 -17.02 -12.46
N ASN A 24 -10.65 -15.95 -11.89
CA ASN A 24 -11.87 -15.34 -12.42
C ASN A 24 -11.60 -14.71 -13.81
N GLU A 25 -12.41 -15.09 -14.80
CA GLU A 25 -12.23 -14.69 -16.20
C GLU A 25 -12.27 -13.17 -16.42
N LEU A 26 -13.15 -12.45 -15.72
CA LEU A 26 -13.24 -10.98 -15.83
C LEU A 26 -11.99 -10.32 -15.25
N LYS A 27 -11.47 -10.82 -14.12
CA LYS A 27 -10.21 -10.33 -13.53
C LYS A 27 -9.01 -10.66 -14.42
N GLN A 28 -8.96 -11.84 -15.03
CA GLN A 28 -7.92 -12.18 -16.02
C GLN A 28 -7.97 -11.26 -17.24
N LYS A 29 -9.18 -11.01 -17.77
CA LYS A 29 -9.40 -10.09 -18.89
C LYS A 29 -8.94 -8.67 -18.55
N ARG A 30 -9.19 -8.22 -17.32
CA ARG A 30 -8.71 -6.93 -16.81
C ARG A 30 -7.18 -6.87 -16.78
N ILE A 31 -6.50 -7.88 -16.22
CA ILE A 31 -5.03 -7.94 -16.18
C ILE A 31 -4.42 -7.99 -17.58
N LYS A 32 -4.98 -8.81 -18.49
CA LYS A 32 -4.54 -8.86 -19.89
C LYS A 32 -4.66 -7.48 -20.56
N ASN A 33 -5.70 -6.72 -20.25
CA ASN A 33 -5.84 -5.36 -20.75
C ASN A 33 -4.87 -4.37 -20.08
N ALA A 34 -4.55 -4.57 -18.79
CA ALA A 34 -3.51 -3.79 -18.12
C ALA A 34 -2.16 -3.96 -18.81
N ILE A 35 -1.76 -5.20 -19.09
CA ILE A 35 -0.53 -5.55 -19.83
C ILE A 35 -0.51 -4.81 -21.19
N LYS A 36 -1.59 -4.95 -21.97
CA LYS A 36 -1.72 -4.24 -23.26
C LYS A 36 -1.63 -2.72 -23.12
N ASN A 37 -2.20 -2.15 -22.06
CA ASN A 37 -2.13 -0.71 -21.82
C ASN A 37 -0.69 -0.25 -21.50
N PHE A 38 0.08 -1.02 -20.74
CA PHE A 38 1.51 -0.76 -20.52
C PHE A 38 2.33 -0.88 -21.82
N GLU A 39 2.10 -1.94 -22.60
CA GLU A 39 2.76 -2.14 -23.90
C GLU A 39 2.48 -0.99 -24.87
N ASN A 40 1.21 -0.56 -24.99
CA ASN A 40 0.83 0.58 -25.82
C ASN A 40 1.47 1.90 -25.37
N ARG A 41 1.86 2.01 -24.09
CA ARG A 41 2.56 3.18 -23.54
C ARG A 41 4.08 3.10 -23.71
N GLY A 42 4.59 2.00 -24.26
CA GLY A 42 6.00 1.78 -24.57
C GLY A 42 6.78 1.04 -23.49
N TYR A 43 6.12 0.33 -22.59
CA TYR A 43 6.77 -0.56 -21.62
C TYR A 43 6.81 -2.00 -22.12
N ASN A 44 7.82 -2.75 -21.71
CA ASN A 44 7.79 -4.21 -21.82
C ASN A 44 7.11 -4.80 -20.58
N VAL A 45 6.52 -5.98 -20.67
CA VAL A 45 5.89 -6.64 -19.52
C VAL A 45 6.35 -8.08 -19.41
N LYS A 46 6.79 -8.48 -18.21
CA LYS A 46 7.15 -9.85 -17.87
C LYS A 46 6.20 -10.37 -16.79
N VAL A 47 5.42 -11.40 -17.13
CA VAL A 47 4.43 -12.02 -16.23
C VAL A 47 4.98 -13.34 -15.72
N THR A 48 4.85 -13.61 -14.42
CA THR A 48 5.24 -14.89 -13.82
C THR A 48 4.10 -15.90 -13.88
N ASP A 49 4.42 -17.19 -13.92
CA ASP A 49 3.43 -18.26 -14.14
C ASP A 49 2.35 -18.31 -13.07
N ASN A 50 2.70 -17.96 -11.82
CA ASN A 50 1.76 -18.00 -10.70
C ASN A 50 0.59 -17.00 -10.80
N VAL A 51 0.62 -16.04 -11.74
CA VAL A 51 -0.44 -15.04 -11.90
C VAL A 51 -1.81 -15.68 -12.19
N TYR A 52 -1.82 -16.80 -12.92
CA TYR A 52 -3.05 -17.45 -13.39
C TYR A 52 -3.32 -18.81 -12.74
N THR A 53 -2.68 -19.10 -11.62
CA THR A 53 -2.87 -20.34 -10.85
C THR A 53 -3.47 -20.03 -9.48
N SER A 54 -4.10 -21.03 -8.86
CA SER A 54 -4.49 -20.93 -7.46
C SER A 54 -4.62 -22.32 -6.85
N ASP A 55 -4.16 -22.47 -5.61
CA ASP A 55 -4.51 -23.61 -4.78
C ASP A 55 -5.92 -23.47 -4.18
N TRP A 56 -6.36 -24.48 -3.43
CA TRP A 56 -7.68 -24.53 -2.81
C TRP A 56 -7.91 -23.48 -1.72
N ARG A 57 -6.84 -22.84 -1.22
CA ARG A 57 -6.90 -21.75 -0.22
C ARG A 57 -7.02 -20.38 -0.87
N GLY A 58 -6.88 -20.31 -2.19
CA GLY A 58 -6.81 -19.04 -2.92
C GLY A 58 -5.37 -18.50 -3.07
N CYS A 59 -4.34 -19.25 -2.67
CA CYS A 59 -2.94 -18.85 -2.86
C CYS A 59 -2.51 -19.10 -4.30
N SER A 60 -1.76 -18.19 -4.91
CA SER A 60 -1.32 -18.34 -6.31
C SER A 60 -0.50 -19.61 -6.55
N SER A 61 0.37 -19.95 -5.60
CA SER A 61 1.29 -21.08 -5.60
C SER A 61 1.85 -21.26 -4.19
N THR A 62 2.73 -22.25 -3.96
CA THR A 62 3.36 -22.44 -2.65
C THR A 62 4.16 -21.19 -2.24
N GLY A 63 4.36 -20.97 -0.93
CA GLY A 63 5.20 -19.86 -0.45
C GLY A 63 6.60 -19.84 -1.08
N LYS A 64 7.19 -21.03 -1.29
CA LYS A 64 8.48 -21.19 -1.96
C LYS A 64 8.46 -20.70 -3.41
N GLU A 65 7.51 -21.18 -4.22
CA GLU A 65 7.38 -20.78 -5.63
C GLU A 65 7.13 -19.28 -5.77
N ARG A 66 6.27 -18.70 -4.91
CA ARG A 66 6.03 -17.24 -4.88
C ARG A 66 7.32 -16.48 -4.58
N GLY A 67 8.09 -16.92 -3.59
CA GLY A 67 9.38 -16.34 -3.21
C GLY A 67 10.41 -16.40 -4.34
N GLU A 68 10.55 -17.57 -4.98
CA GLU A 68 11.49 -17.79 -6.09
C GLU A 68 11.14 -16.93 -7.30
N GLN A 69 9.87 -16.92 -7.74
CA GLN A 69 9.43 -16.09 -8.88
C GLN A 69 9.59 -14.59 -8.60
N PHE A 70 9.32 -14.14 -7.37
CA PHE A 70 9.58 -12.75 -6.98
C PHE A 70 11.08 -12.43 -7.02
N ASN A 71 11.94 -13.30 -6.48
CA ASN A 71 13.38 -13.11 -6.51
C ASN A 71 13.95 -13.08 -7.93
N GLU A 72 13.41 -13.86 -8.85
CA GLU A 72 13.79 -13.81 -10.27
C GLU A 72 13.55 -12.43 -10.87
N LEU A 73 12.40 -11.80 -10.57
CA LEU A 73 12.12 -10.43 -11.02
C LEU A 73 13.06 -9.42 -10.37
N VAL A 74 13.39 -9.57 -9.08
CA VAL A 74 14.36 -8.71 -8.37
C VAL A 74 15.77 -8.83 -8.96
N LYS A 75 16.21 -10.04 -9.34
CA LYS A 75 17.55 -10.27 -9.90
C LYS A 75 17.66 -9.91 -11.38
N ASN A 76 16.53 -9.85 -12.09
CA ASN A 76 16.50 -9.51 -13.50
C ASN A 76 16.87 -8.04 -13.72
N LYS A 77 17.91 -7.78 -14.52
CA LYS A 77 18.42 -6.43 -14.77
C LYS A 77 17.53 -5.59 -15.71
N ASP A 78 16.67 -6.24 -16.49
CA ASP A 78 15.76 -5.58 -17.44
C ASP A 78 14.46 -5.12 -16.76
N VAL A 79 14.08 -5.74 -15.64
CA VAL A 79 12.91 -5.37 -14.83
C VAL A 79 13.23 -4.10 -14.02
N SER A 80 12.38 -3.08 -14.11
CA SER A 80 12.57 -1.80 -13.39
C SER A 80 11.53 -1.57 -12.30
N CYS A 81 10.36 -2.19 -12.43
CA CYS A 81 9.27 -2.15 -11.44
C CYS A 81 8.57 -3.50 -11.39
N ILE A 82 8.03 -3.86 -10.23
CA ILE A 82 7.29 -5.10 -9.99
C ILE A 82 5.92 -4.73 -9.41
N PHE A 83 4.84 -5.22 -10.02
CA PHE A 83 3.49 -5.13 -9.46
C PHE A 83 3.00 -6.48 -8.97
N SER A 84 2.29 -6.47 -7.85
CA SER A 84 1.41 -7.57 -7.48
C SER A 84 0.08 -7.48 -8.24
N VAL A 85 -0.50 -8.64 -8.60
CA VAL A 85 -1.82 -8.72 -9.23
C VAL A 85 -2.99 -8.67 -8.24
N ALA A 86 -2.74 -9.02 -6.98
CA ALA A 86 -3.73 -9.02 -5.90
C ALA A 86 -3.06 -9.02 -4.52
N GLY A 87 -3.87 -8.74 -3.50
CA GLY A 87 -3.60 -9.12 -2.10
C GLY A 87 -3.98 -10.58 -1.86
N GLY A 88 -4.39 -10.90 -0.63
CA GLY A 88 -4.80 -12.22 -0.18
C GLY A 88 -4.59 -12.34 1.33
N ASP A 89 -4.30 -13.53 1.83
CA ASP A 89 -4.13 -13.76 3.28
C ASP A 89 -2.85 -14.50 3.64
N TYR A 90 -2.11 -15.00 2.63
CA TYR A 90 -1.03 -15.97 2.82
C TYR A 90 0.31 -15.49 2.27
N LEU A 91 0.51 -14.19 1.99
CA LEU A 91 1.81 -13.70 1.50
C LEU A 91 2.94 -14.11 2.44
N MET A 92 2.72 -14.10 3.76
CA MET A 92 3.77 -14.34 4.75
C MET A 92 4.50 -15.69 4.57
N GLU A 93 3.86 -16.70 3.99
CA GLU A 93 4.49 -17.99 3.68
C GLU A 93 5.71 -17.86 2.74
N MET A 94 5.75 -16.81 1.90
CA MET A 94 6.85 -16.60 0.97
C MET A 94 8.06 -15.93 1.61
N LEU A 95 7.92 -15.26 2.76
CA LEU A 95 8.97 -14.41 3.32
C LEU A 95 10.26 -15.16 3.65
N GLU A 96 10.17 -16.44 3.99
CA GLU A 96 11.36 -17.28 4.24
C GLU A 96 12.20 -17.49 2.98
N TYR A 97 11.59 -17.37 1.81
CA TYR A 97 12.21 -17.58 0.51
C TYR A 97 12.56 -16.27 -0.20
N VAL A 98 12.21 -15.11 0.37
CA VAL A 98 12.54 -13.80 -0.20
C VAL A 98 14.00 -13.44 0.06
N ASP A 99 14.73 -13.12 -1.00
CA ASP A 99 16.14 -12.72 -0.95
C ASP A 99 16.25 -11.20 -0.66
N PHE A 100 16.12 -10.83 0.61
CA PHE A 100 16.15 -9.44 1.07
C PHE A 100 17.48 -8.73 0.75
N GLU A 101 18.60 -9.44 0.71
CA GLU A 101 19.89 -8.86 0.31
C GLU A 101 19.91 -8.56 -1.20
N SER A 102 19.32 -9.41 -2.02
CA SER A 102 19.14 -9.12 -3.45
C SER A 102 18.27 -7.88 -3.69
N ILE A 103 17.25 -7.61 -2.86
CA ILE A 103 16.43 -6.39 -2.94
C ILE A 103 17.29 -5.15 -2.70
N LYS A 104 18.16 -5.15 -1.68
CA LYS A 104 19.09 -4.05 -1.40
C LYS A 104 20.05 -3.78 -2.55
N ASN A 105 20.58 -4.87 -3.14
CA ASN A 105 21.57 -4.80 -4.21
C ASN A 105 20.97 -4.49 -5.58
N ASN A 106 19.68 -4.74 -5.76
CA ASN A 106 18.94 -4.51 -7.01
C ASN A 106 17.64 -3.74 -6.71
N PRO A 107 17.73 -2.49 -6.21
CA PRO A 107 16.54 -1.74 -5.82
C PRO A 107 15.65 -1.48 -7.03
N LYS A 108 14.40 -1.94 -6.94
CA LYS A 108 13.34 -1.77 -7.93
C LYS A 108 12.08 -1.31 -7.21
N TRP A 109 11.22 -0.57 -7.92
CA TRP A 109 9.90 -0.28 -7.38
C TRP A 109 9.12 -1.58 -7.18
N PHE A 110 8.54 -1.77 -6.01
CA PHE A 110 7.48 -2.75 -5.79
C PHE A 110 6.19 -1.99 -5.48
N GLN A 111 5.10 -2.33 -6.17
CA GLN A 111 3.79 -1.73 -5.92
C GLN A 111 2.71 -2.79 -5.66
N GLY A 112 1.92 -2.53 -4.63
CA GLY A 112 0.69 -3.21 -4.28
C GLY A 112 0.08 -2.59 -3.02
N PHE A 113 -1.00 -3.18 -2.52
CA PHE A 113 -1.60 -2.79 -1.24
C PHE A 113 -2.22 -4.03 -0.56
N SER A 114 -2.83 -3.85 0.60
CA SER A 114 -3.42 -4.94 1.40
C SER A 114 -2.33 -5.90 1.91
N ASP A 115 -2.48 -7.21 1.70
CA ASP A 115 -1.49 -8.24 2.06
C ASP A 115 -0.09 -7.99 1.46
N ASN A 116 0.03 -7.20 0.39
CA ASN A 116 1.34 -6.75 -0.10
C ASN A 116 2.13 -5.91 0.90
N THR A 117 1.50 -5.40 1.96
CA THR A 117 2.17 -4.85 3.16
C THR A 117 3.23 -5.80 3.69
N THR A 118 2.98 -7.12 3.63
CA THR A 118 3.91 -8.18 4.01
C THR A 118 5.25 -8.11 3.27
N LEU A 119 5.30 -7.53 2.05
CA LEU A 119 6.55 -7.22 1.33
C LEU A 119 6.96 -5.75 1.46
N ILE A 120 6.02 -4.81 1.24
CA ILE A 120 6.30 -3.36 1.24
C ILE A 120 6.96 -2.95 2.54
N TYR A 121 6.42 -3.39 3.67
CA TYR A 121 6.88 -2.99 4.99
C TYR A 121 8.32 -3.44 5.29
N PRO A 122 8.70 -4.73 5.13
CA PRO A 122 10.11 -5.12 5.31
C PRO A 122 11.05 -4.60 4.21
N ILE A 123 10.59 -4.39 2.98
CA ILE A 123 11.39 -3.72 1.93
C ILE A 123 11.80 -2.32 2.40
N VAL A 124 10.87 -1.56 2.99
CA VAL A 124 11.12 -0.21 3.50
C VAL A 124 11.93 -0.25 4.79
N THR A 125 11.51 -1.05 5.77
CA THR A 125 12.06 -0.98 7.13
C THR A 125 13.35 -1.77 7.31
N LYS A 126 13.54 -2.89 6.61
CA LYS A 126 14.76 -3.73 6.68
C LYS A 126 15.70 -3.53 5.51
N CYS A 127 15.18 -3.38 4.29
CA CYS A 127 16.03 -3.19 3.12
C CYS A 127 16.40 -1.73 2.89
N ASP A 128 15.76 -0.79 3.59
CA ASP A 128 15.96 0.64 3.38
C ASP A 128 15.69 1.06 1.93
N VAL A 129 14.77 0.36 1.24
CA VAL A 129 14.38 0.61 -0.16
C VAL A 129 12.95 1.12 -0.20
N ALA A 130 12.71 2.22 -0.90
CA ALA A 130 11.36 2.77 -1.04
C ALA A 130 10.47 1.84 -1.89
N ALA A 131 9.20 1.74 -1.52
CA ALA A 131 8.18 0.96 -2.22
C ALA A 131 6.87 1.75 -2.29
N VAL A 132 5.96 1.37 -3.19
CA VAL A 132 4.69 2.10 -3.38
C VAL A 132 3.54 1.29 -2.78
N TYR A 133 2.87 1.89 -1.80
CA TYR A 133 1.59 1.41 -1.29
C TYR A 133 0.48 2.03 -2.15
N GLY A 134 -0.17 1.24 -2.99
CA GLY A 134 -1.16 1.72 -3.96
C GLY A 134 -1.78 0.60 -4.77
N CYS A 135 -2.54 0.97 -5.80
CA CYS A 135 -3.33 0.03 -6.59
C CYS A 135 -2.53 -1.15 -7.16
N HIS A 136 -3.20 -2.28 -7.37
CA HIS A 136 -2.61 -3.46 -8.04
C HIS A 136 -2.53 -3.21 -9.55
N ILE A 137 -1.80 -4.06 -10.28
CA ILE A 137 -1.72 -3.90 -11.74
C ILE A 137 -3.09 -4.03 -12.44
N SER A 138 -4.03 -4.73 -11.81
CA SER A 138 -5.39 -4.91 -12.35
C SER A 138 -6.09 -3.58 -12.57
N ASP A 139 -5.84 -2.55 -11.76
CA ASP A 139 -6.44 -1.23 -11.95
C ASP A 139 -6.04 -0.56 -13.26
N PHE A 140 -4.83 -0.83 -13.76
CA PHE A 140 -4.39 -0.40 -15.09
C PHE A 140 -5.14 -1.10 -16.23
N GLY A 141 -6.03 -2.05 -15.93
CA GLY A 141 -6.92 -2.70 -16.88
C GLY A 141 -8.19 -1.92 -17.20
N MET A 142 -8.53 -0.86 -16.45
CA MET A 142 -9.75 -0.07 -16.66
C MET A 142 -9.77 0.69 -18.00
N LYS A 143 -10.96 1.09 -18.44
CA LYS A 143 -11.16 1.90 -19.65
C LYS A 143 -12.20 3.02 -19.45
N PRO A 144 -11.83 4.30 -19.65
CA PRO A 144 -10.45 4.82 -19.72
C PRO A 144 -9.73 4.70 -18.36
N TRP A 145 -8.43 4.94 -18.33
CA TRP A 145 -7.73 5.18 -17.05
C TRP A 145 -8.31 6.42 -16.38
N GLN A 146 -8.61 6.29 -15.10
CA GLN A 146 -8.98 7.42 -14.26
C GLN A 146 -7.75 7.98 -13.57
N LYS A 147 -7.87 9.21 -13.05
CA LYS A 147 -6.79 9.96 -12.40
C LYS A 147 -5.95 9.18 -11.36
N PRO A 148 -6.51 8.30 -10.52
CA PRO A 148 -5.72 7.55 -9.54
C PRO A 148 -4.72 6.60 -10.21
N VAL A 149 -5.11 5.95 -11.30
CA VAL A 149 -4.25 5.04 -12.08
C VAL A 149 -3.18 5.81 -12.85
N GLU A 150 -3.53 6.97 -13.40
CA GLU A 150 -2.55 7.88 -14.01
C GLU A 150 -1.53 8.38 -12.98
N ASN A 151 -2.00 8.73 -11.77
CA ASN A 151 -1.13 9.15 -10.68
C ASN A 151 -0.21 8.01 -10.23
N ALA A 152 -0.72 6.77 -10.15
CA ALA A 152 0.08 5.60 -9.81
C ALA A 152 1.26 5.40 -10.77
N LEU A 153 1.00 5.46 -12.09
CA LEU A 153 2.08 5.43 -13.08
C LEU A 153 3.00 6.64 -12.93
N GLY A 154 2.44 7.84 -12.76
CA GLY A 154 3.21 9.07 -12.65
C GLY A 154 4.13 9.13 -11.41
N VAL A 155 3.76 8.46 -10.32
CA VAL A 155 4.62 8.29 -9.14
C VAL A 155 5.85 7.45 -9.47
N LEU A 156 5.66 6.34 -10.20
CA LEU A 156 6.75 5.47 -10.64
C LEU A 156 7.63 6.13 -11.71
N GLU A 157 7.06 6.97 -12.56
CA GLU A 157 7.77 7.77 -13.59
C GLU A 157 8.43 9.04 -13.00
N GLY A 158 8.10 9.42 -11.76
CA GLY A 158 8.59 10.64 -11.12
C GLY A 158 7.93 11.93 -11.63
N THR A 159 6.87 11.84 -12.42
CA THR A 159 6.11 12.98 -12.96
C THR A 159 5.03 13.48 -11.99
N VAL A 160 4.62 12.66 -11.01
CA VAL A 160 3.66 13.03 -9.96
C VAL A 160 4.38 13.13 -8.63
N LYS A 161 4.55 14.37 -8.14
CA LYS A 161 5.16 14.68 -6.83
C LYS A 161 4.13 15.09 -5.77
N LYS A 162 2.91 15.38 -6.20
CA LYS A 162 1.81 15.87 -5.38
C LYS A 162 0.53 15.14 -5.77
N GLN A 163 -0.20 14.68 -4.77
CA GLN A 163 -1.53 14.09 -4.91
C GLN A 163 -2.52 14.89 -4.06
N GLU A 164 -3.70 15.12 -4.63
CA GLU A 164 -4.79 15.83 -3.97
C GLU A 164 -5.96 14.86 -3.82
N SER A 165 -6.67 14.97 -2.70
CA SER A 165 -7.79 14.10 -2.36
C SER A 165 -8.84 14.14 -3.46
N PHE A 166 -9.46 13.00 -3.74
CA PHE A 166 -10.46 12.89 -4.79
C PHE A 166 -11.78 13.57 -4.39
N ASP A 167 -12.73 13.63 -5.31
CA ASP A 167 -14.05 14.20 -5.03
C ASP A 167 -15.01 13.17 -4.42
N PHE A 168 -14.90 11.93 -4.87
CA PHE A 168 -15.75 10.83 -4.45
C PHE A 168 -14.91 9.57 -4.21
N TYR A 169 -15.49 8.63 -3.47
CA TYR A 169 -14.97 7.30 -3.25
C TYR A 169 -16.10 6.27 -3.31
N GLU A 170 -15.72 5.00 -3.37
CA GLU A 170 -16.56 3.81 -3.38
C GLU A 170 -16.96 3.44 -1.94
N SER A 171 -18.24 3.55 -1.63
CA SER A 171 -18.78 3.22 -0.32
C SER A 171 -18.60 1.74 0.02
N ASP A 172 -18.65 0.86 -0.99
CA ASP A 172 -18.51 -0.58 -0.89
C ASP A 172 -17.79 -1.17 -2.12
N ARG A 173 -17.46 -2.47 -2.10
CA ARG A 173 -16.87 -3.18 -3.23
C ARG A 173 -17.91 -3.41 -4.33
N HIS A 174 -17.49 -3.14 -5.55
CA HIS A 174 -18.27 -3.44 -6.75
C HIS A 174 -17.62 -4.58 -7.55
N GLU A 175 -18.43 -5.57 -7.92
CA GLU A 175 -18.00 -6.63 -8.82
C GLU A 175 -17.93 -6.11 -10.27
N TYR A 176 -16.94 -6.60 -11.01
CA TYR A 176 -16.82 -6.27 -12.42
C TYR A 176 -17.94 -6.91 -13.24
N VAL A 177 -18.49 -6.17 -14.20
CA VAL A 177 -19.48 -6.69 -15.16
C VAL A 177 -18.79 -7.06 -16.47
N THR A 178 -17.92 -6.19 -16.98
CA THR A 178 -17.18 -6.35 -18.25
C THR A 178 -15.69 -6.60 -18.03
N GLY A 179 -15.16 -6.26 -16.85
CA GLY A 179 -13.75 -6.31 -16.47
C GLY A 179 -13.01 -4.99 -16.67
N PHE A 180 -13.65 -3.97 -17.25
CA PHE A 180 -12.99 -2.71 -17.63
C PHE A 180 -13.52 -1.48 -16.88
N GLU A 181 -14.41 -1.67 -15.92
CA GLU A 181 -14.98 -0.60 -15.12
C GLU A 181 -13.88 0.19 -14.37
N GLY A 182 -14.09 1.50 -14.24
CA GLY A 182 -13.33 2.35 -13.34
C GLY A 182 -13.91 2.33 -11.93
N TYR A 183 -13.45 3.25 -11.07
CA TYR A 183 -14.02 3.43 -9.74
C TYR A 183 -15.45 4.00 -9.82
N CYS A 184 -16.30 3.54 -8.90
CA CYS A 184 -17.63 4.10 -8.67
C CYS A 184 -17.53 5.35 -7.76
N ASN A 185 -18.27 6.40 -8.12
CA ASN A 185 -18.28 7.66 -7.38
C ASN A 185 -19.64 7.80 -6.66
N ASP A 186 -19.81 7.18 -5.51
CA ASP A 186 -21.09 7.15 -4.78
C ASP A 186 -21.07 7.91 -3.44
N GLU A 187 -19.91 8.03 -2.78
CA GLU A 187 -19.75 8.77 -1.53
C GLU A 187 -18.77 9.94 -1.66
N LYS A 188 -19.05 11.05 -0.96
CA LYS A 188 -18.20 12.24 -1.02
C LYS A 188 -16.98 12.08 -0.12
N VAL A 189 -15.80 12.40 -0.66
CA VAL A 189 -14.57 12.46 0.14
C VAL A 189 -14.69 13.54 1.22
N ASN A 190 -14.41 13.15 2.46
CA ASN A 190 -14.33 14.04 3.61
C ASN A 190 -13.26 13.54 4.60
N TRP A 191 -12.04 14.07 4.47
CA TRP A 191 -10.96 13.82 5.43
C TRP A 191 -11.29 14.47 6.77
N VAL A 192 -11.00 13.79 7.88
CA VAL A 192 -11.34 14.27 9.22
C VAL A 192 -10.10 14.49 10.07
N ASN A 193 -9.95 15.70 10.60
CA ASN A 193 -8.93 16.05 11.57
C ASN A 193 -9.35 15.55 12.95
N GLY A 194 -8.56 14.66 13.54
CA GLY A 194 -8.94 13.80 14.66
C GLY A 194 -9.25 14.51 15.96
N ARG A 195 -8.77 15.74 16.16
CA ARG A 195 -9.03 16.56 17.35
C ARG A 195 -9.90 17.79 17.03
N GLY A 196 -10.54 17.79 15.85
CA GLY A 196 -11.38 18.90 15.39
C GLY A 196 -10.59 20.11 14.89
N GLU A 197 -9.31 19.95 14.56
CA GLU A 197 -8.48 21.03 14.03
C GLU A 197 -9.03 21.55 12.69
N GLU A 198 -9.00 22.87 12.47
CA GLU A 198 -9.41 23.42 11.17
C GLU A 198 -8.43 23.04 10.04
N LYS A 199 -7.15 22.88 10.38
CA LYS A 199 -6.07 22.52 9.47
C LYS A 199 -5.02 21.69 10.19
N ILE A 200 -4.59 20.60 9.55
CA ILE A 200 -3.42 19.82 9.95
C ILE A 200 -2.32 19.97 8.89
N GLU A 201 -1.07 20.11 9.33
CA GLU A 201 0.13 19.96 8.50
C GLU A 201 1.10 19.02 9.22
N ILE A 202 1.35 17.86 8.62
CA ILE A 202 2.30 16.86 9.12
C ILE A 202 3.46 16.81 8.13
N SER A 203 4.68 16.66 8.63
CA SER A 203 5.85 16.39 7.79
C SER A 203 6.69 15.29 8.40
N GLY A 204 7.23 14.44 7.55
CA GLY A 204 8.19 13.41 7.94
C GLY A 204 8.28 12.28 6.94
N ARG A 205 8.95 11.20 7.35
CA ARG A 205 9.14 10.01 6.54
C ARG A 205 7.93 9.08 6.67
N LEU A 206 7.35 8.72 5.53
CA LEU A 206 6.16 7.88 5.47
C LEU A 206 6.50 6.40 5.75
N VAL A 207 5.73 5.75 6.60
CA VAL A 207 5.82 4.30 6.86
C VAL A 207 4.44 3.75 7.25
N GLY A 208 4.16 2.49 6.92
CA GLY A 208 2.91 1.83 7.30
C GLY A 208 2.37 0.91 6.19
N GLY A 209 1.05 0.87 6.03
CA GLY A 209 0.32 -0.05 5.17
C GLY A 209 -0.99 -0.53 5.80
N CYS A 210 -1.39 -1.76 5.47
CA CYS A 210 -2.56 -2.41 6.06
C CYS A 210 -2.28 -2.87 7.49
N LEU A 211 -3.01 -2.33 8.47
CA LEU A 211 -2.88 -2.68 9.89
C LEU A 211 -3.15 -4.17 10.14
N ASP A 212 -4.16 -4.74 9.49
CA ASP A 212 -4.51 -6.16 9.56
C ASP A 212 -3.30 -7.05 9.28
N VAL A 213 -2.43 -6.60 8.37
CA VAL A 213 -1.25 -7.33 7.93
C VAL A 213 -0.04 -7.03 8.81
N LEU A 214 0.12 -5.79 9.27
CA LEU A 214 1.22 -5.41 10.16
C LEU A 214 1.20 -6.24 11.45
N ALA A 215 0.02 -6.61 11.95
CA ALA A 215 -0.15 -7.50 13.10
C ALA A 215 0.67 -8.80 13.01
N PHE A 216 0.83 -9.37 11.81
CA PHE A 216 1.56 -10.62 11.61
C PHE A 216 3.08 -10.43 11.54
N LEU A 217 3.56 -9.21 11.33
CA LEU A 217 4.99 -8.91 11.21
C LEU A 217 5.64 -8.59 12.55
N ILE A 218 4.90 -8.02 13.49
CA ILE A 218 5.43 -7.51 14.77
C ILE A 218 6.18 -8.61 15.53
N GLY A 219 7.45 -8.33 15.85
CA GLY A 219 8.30 -9.26 16.61
C GLY A 219 8.83 -10.46 15.82
N THR A 220 8.51 -10.59 14.53
CA THR A 220 9.14 -11.59 13.65
C THR A 220 10.53 -11.14 13.21
N LYS A 221 11.32 -12.04 12.61
CA LYS A 221 12.60 -11.67 11.98
C LYS A 221 12.45 -10.69 10.80
N TYR A 222 11.23 -10.48 10.29
CA TYR A 222 10.92 -9.56 9.19
C TYR A 222 10.48 -8.17 9.69
N ASP A 223 10.38 -7.98 11.00
CA ASP A 223 10.22 -6.66 11.60
C ASP A 223 11.55 -5.88 11.54
N GLY A 224 11.52 -4.68 10.96
CA GLY A 224 12.63 -3.73 10.92
C GLY A 224 12.29 -2.39 11.54
N THR A 225 11.16 -2.29 12.24
CA THR A 225 10.53 -1.01 12.59
C THR A 225 11.41 -0.17 13.50
N GLU A 226 11.92 -0.75 14.59
CA GLU A 226 12.73 -0.01 15.56
C GLU A 226 14.01 0.58 14.93
N GLN A 227 14.70 -0.22 14.11
CA GLN A 227 15.91 0.25 13.42
C GLN A 227 15.57 1.38 12.43
N PHE A 228 14.44 1.27 11.75
CA PHE A 228 13.98 2.25 10.79
C PHE A 228 13.64 3.60 11.45
N ILE A 229 12.80 3.58 12.49
CA ILE A 229 12.34 4.82 13.15
C ILE A 229 13.47 5.53 13.90
N GLU A 230 14.46 4.79 14.40
CA GLU A 230 15.64 5.38 15.03
C GLU A 230 16.58 5.98 13.98
N LYS A 231 16.82 5.26 12.87
CA LYS A 231 17.66 5.74 11.77
C LYS A 231 17.13 7.04 11.15
N TYR A 232 15.81 7.21 11.10
CA TYR A 232 15.15 8.38 10.49
C TYR A 232 14.48 9.33 11.49
N LYS A 233 14.89 9.29 12.76
CA LYS A 233 14.31 10.15 13.79
C LYS A 233 14.33 11.65 13.45
N ASP A 234 15.39 12.12 12.80
CA ASP A 234 15.57 13.54 12.44
C ASP A 234 14.61 13.99 11.33
N ASP A 235 14.04 13.04 10.60
CA ASP A 235 13.02 13.34 9.60
C ASP A 235 11.63 13.47 10.24
N GLY A 236 11.43 12.88 11.43
CA GLY A 236 10.12 12.55 11.95
C GLY A 236 9.46 11.39 11.19
N ILE A 237 8.55 10.67 11.85
CA ILE A 237 7.86 9.52 11.26
C ILE A 237 6.37 9.84 11.09
N VAL A 238 5.87 9.68 9.87
CA VAL A 238 4.45 9.80 9.55
C VAL A 238 3.91 8.41 9.30
N TRP A 239 3.02 7.96 10.17
CA TRP A 239 2.38 6.66 10.05
C TRP A 239 1.21 6.75 9.08
N VAL A 240 1.28 6.02 7.98
CA VAL A 240 0.24 5.93 6.95
C VAL A 240 -0.39 4.55 7.06
N LEU A 241 -1.60 4.49 7.63
CA LEU A 241 -2.21 3.25 8.08
C LEU A 241 -3.62 3.14 7.52
N GLU A 242 -4.08 1.94 7.23
CA GLU A 242 -5.46 1.67 6.83
C GLU A 242 -5.85 0.27 7.28
N SER A 243 -7.14 -0.04 7.26
CA SER A 243 -7.66 -1.32 7.74
C SER A 243 -8.62 -1.92 6.72
N PHE A 244 -8.50 -3.23 6.50
CA PHE A 244 -9.47 -3.96 5.70
C PHE A 244 -10.73 -4.26 6.52
N ASN A 245 -10.59 -4.97 7.64
CA ASN A 245 -11.72 -5.43 8.45
C ASN A 245 -11.37 -5.59 9.94
N MET A 246 -10.39 -4.84 10.44
CA MET A 246 -10.03 -4.90 11.86
C MET A 246 -11.14 -4.31 12.74
N GLU A 247 -11.73 -5.14 13.59
CA GLU A 247 -12.76 -4.76 14.55
C GLU A 247 -12.20 -3.89 15.70
N ASP A 248 -13.09 -3.18 16.40
CA ASP A 248 -12.76 -2.25 17.49
C ASP A 248 -11.78 -2.79 18.53
N VAL A 249 -12.04 -3.96 19.11
CA VAL A 249 -11.18 -4.57 20.16
C VAL A 249 -9.81 -4.96 19.61
N VAL A 250 -9.76 -5.52 18.40
CA VAL A 250 -8.49 -5.92 17.77
C VAL A 250 -7.69 -4.69 17.38
N LEU A 251 -8.33 -3.64 16.88
CA LEU A 251 -7.70 -2.37 16.56
C LEU A 251 -7.03 -1.75 17.78
N ILE A 252 -7.75 -1.68 18.90
CA ILE A 252 -7.23 -1.12 20.15
C ILE A 252 -6.03 -1.93 20.66
N THR A 253 -6.18 -3.26 20.75
CA THR A 253 -5.11 -4.12 21.29
C THR A 253 -3.90 -4.17 20.37
N HIS A 254 -4.09 -4.08 19.06
CA HIS A 254 -3.01 -4.04 18.08
C HIS A 254 -2.25 -2.71 18.11
N LEU A 255 -2.95 -1.57 18.11
CA LEU A 255 -2.31 -0.26 18.27
C LEU A 255 -1.58 -0.16 19.62
N TRP A 256 -2.15 -0.72 20.69
CA TRP A 256 -1.50 -0.79 21.99
C TRP A 256 -0.19 -1.60 21.91
N GLN A 257 -0.21 -2.77 21.26
CA GLN A 257 0.99 -3.58 21.05
C GLN A 257 2.07 -2.80 20.30
N MET A 258 1.72 -2.10 19.21
CA MET A 258 2.66 -1.26 18.45
C MET A 258 3.26 -0.15 19.32
N LYS A 259 2.43 0.51 20.14
CA LYS A 259 2.84 1.56 21.07
C LYS A 259 3.82 1.03 22.12
N GLU A 260 3.52 -0.10 22.75
CA GLU A 260 4.38 -0.73 23.76
C GLU A 260 5.69 -1.26 23.17
N LYS A 261 5.69 -1.67 21.90
CA LYS A 261 6.92 -1.94 21.15
C LYS A 261 7.72 -0.69 20.82
N GLY A 262 7.19 0.51 21.11
CA GLY A 262 7.87 1.77 20.88
C GLY A 262 7.88 2.20 19.42
N TYR A 263 7.01 1.64 18.56
CA TYR A 263 6.97 1.97 17.14
C TYR A 263 6.64 3.45 16.89
N PHE A 264 5.84 4.05 17.77
CA PHE A 264 5.43 5.45 17.63
C PHE A 264 6.42 6.45 18.21
N LYS A 265 7.63 6.00 18.58
CA LYS A 265 8.74 6.92 18.88
C LYS A 265 9.05 7.74 17.64
N ASN A 266 9.32 9.03 17.84
CA ASN A 266 9.58 10.00 16.77
C ASN A 266 8.42 10.21 15.78
N ALA A 267 7.20 9.74 16.12
CA ALA A 267 6.03 10.03 15.29
C ALA A 267 5.75 11.53 15.29
N THR A 268 5.53 12.09 14.11
CA THR A 268 5.10 13.49 13.92
C THR A 268 3.63 13.61 13.55
N GLY A 269 2.98 12.50 13.19
CA GLY A 269 1.56 12.42 12.98
C GLY A 269 1.13 11.11 12.32
N PHE A 270 -0.18 10.94 12.21
CA PHE A 270 -0.81 9.75 11.65
C PHE A 270 -1.79 10.13 10.54
N VAL A 271 -1.85 9.32 9.50
CA VAL A 271 -2.78 9.43 8.39
C VAL A 271 -3.46 8.09 8.22
N PHE A 272 -4.71 8.01 8.66
CA PHE A 272 -5.55 6.82 8.55
C PHE A 272 -6.39 6.88 7.26
N GLY A 273 -6.29 5.83 6.47
CA GLY A 273 -7.20 5.54 5.37
C GLY A 273 -8.59 5.16 5.87
N ARG A 274 -9.56 5.14 4.96
CA ARG A 274 -10.92 4.68 5.28
C ARG A 274 -10.89 3.16 5.51
N PRO A 275 -11.41 2.64 6.64
CA PRO A 275 -11.58 1.21 6.78
C PRO A 275 -12.59 0.73 5.73
N LEU A 276 -12.31 -0.39 5.06
CA LEU A 276 -13.32 -0.96 4.15
C LEU A 276 -14.53 -1.43 4.93
N MET A 277 -14.25 -2.28 5.93
CA MET A 277 -15.21 -2.83 6.87
C MET A 277 -14.74 -2.48 8.28
N TYR A 278 -15.69 -2.19 9.16
CA TYR A 278 -15.41 -1.95 10.56
C TYR A 278 -16.56 -2.48 11.40
N ASN A 279 -16.30 -3.58 12.09
CA ASN A 279 -17.25 -4.21 12.99
C ASN A 279 -16.93 -3.81 14.43
N THR A 280 -17.95 -3.72 15.28
CA THR A 280 -17.80 -3.34 16.68
C THR A 280 -18.37 -4.40 17.61
N TRP A 281 -17.60 -4.78 18.62
CA TRP A 281 -18.06 -5.63 19.73
C TRP A 281 -18.41 -4.82 20.97
N ILE A 282 -17.77 -3.67 21.16
CA ILE A 282 -17.97 -2.77 22.31
C ILE A 282 -18.60 -1.44 21.89
N GLU A 283 -19.20 -1.40 20.70
CA GLU A 283 -19.89 -0.25 20.10
C GLU A 283 -19.00 1.01 20.00
N GLN A 284 -17.68 0.83 19.92
CA GLN A 284 -16.73 1.94 19.86
C GLN A 284 -16.50 2.38 18.41
N PRO A 285 -16.83 3.64 18.05
CA PRO A 285 -16.55 4.16 16.72
C PRO A 285 -15.06 4.09 16.36
N TYR A 286 -14.74 3.88 15.08
CA TYR A 286 -13.36 3.70 14.60
C TYR A 286 -12.39 4.77 15.11
N LYS A 287 -12.80 6.05 15.01
CA LYS A 287 -11.99 7.18 15.46
C LYS A 287 -11.73 7.12 16.97
N ASP A 288 -12.75 6.80 17.75
CA ASP A 288 -12.64 6.70 19.21
C ASP A 288 -11.75 5.52 19.61
N ALA A 289 -11.82 4.40 18.89
CA ALA A 289 -10.94 3.24 19.10
C ALA A 289 -9.47 3.62 18.86
N VAL A 290 -9.15 4.27 17.75
CA VAL A 290 -7.79 4.77 17.48
C VAL A 290 -7.35 5.79 18.54
N MET A 291 -8.21 6.77 18.85
CA MET A 291 -7.90 7.85 19.79
C MET A 291 -7.72 7.34 21.23
N SER A 292 -8.36 6.22 21.61
CA SER A 292 -8.17 5.62 22.93
C SER A 292 -6.73 5.17 23.21
N VAL A 293 -5.96 4.89 22.16
CA VAL A 293 -4.56 4.44 22.27
C VAL A 293 -3.57 5.54 21.88
N LEU A 294 -3.85 6.26 20.79
CA LEU A 294 -2.93 7.25 20.22
C LEU A 294 -3.19 8.67 20.69
N GLY A 295 -4.32 8.92 21.36
CA GLY A 295 -4.76 10.25 21.77
C GLY A 295 -3.80 10.96 22.71
N ASP A 296 -3.05 10.22 23.53
CA ASP A 296 -2.08 10.74 24.50
C ASP A 296 -0.70 11.05 23.88
N LEU A 297 -0.43 10.60 22.64
CA LEU A 297 0.81 10.95 21.93
C LEU A 297 0.87 12.43 21.55
N ASN A 298 -0.26 13.15 21.63
CA ASN A 298 -0.37 14.59 21.35
C ASN A 298 0.21 15.04 20.00
N VAL A 299 0.19 14.15 19.01
CA VAL A 299 0.50 14.46 17.60
C VAL A 299 -0.79 14.54 16.78
N PRO A 300 -0.77 15.22 15.61
CA PRO A 300 -1.93 15.29 14.71
C PRO A 300 -2.30 13.93 14.13
N ILE A 301 -3.60 13.67 14.00
CA ILE A 301 -4.15 12.44 13.42
C ILE A 301 -5.20 12.83 12.38
N ILE A 302 -5.05 12.33 11.16
CA ILE A 302 -6.01 12.49 10.07
C ILE A 302 -6.72 11.15 9.86
N PHE A 303 -8.03 11.18 9.65
CA PHE A 303 -8.87 10.03 9.33
C PHE A 303 -9.54 10.18 7.97
N ASP A 304 -10.11 9.08 7.47
CA ASP A 304 -10.90 9.01 6.24
C ASP A 304 -10.14 9.54 5.01
N SER A 305 -8.83 9.32 4.98
CA SER A 305 -7.98 9.70 3.84
C SER A 305 -8.15 8.75 2.65
N ASP A 306 -7.74 9.20 1.46
CA ASP A 306 -7.80 8.43 0.20
C ASP A 306 -6.69 7.37 0.13
N ILE A 307 -6.63 6.48 1.12
CA ILE A 307 -5.61 5.44 1.27
C ILE A 307 -6.32 4.14 1.62
N GLY A 308 -5.93 3.03 0.99
CA GLY A 308 -6.40 1.70 1.35
C GLY A 308 -7.55 1.18 0.50
N HIS A 309 -8.43 0.42 1.12
CA HIS A 309 -9.32 -0.49 0.40
C HIS A 309 -10.57 0.13 -0.21
N LYS A 310 -10.92 1.39 0.12
CA LYS A 310 -11.99 2.13 -0.55
C LYS A 310 -11.39 2.99 -1.67
N GLY A 311 -11.58 2.55 -2.91
CA GLY A 311 -11.13 3.26 -4.09
C GLY A 311 -11.90 4.57 -4.29
N PRO A 312 -11.35 5.56 -5.00
CA PRO A 312 -9.98 5.63 -5.45
C PRO A 312 -8.99 5.91 -4.31
N GLN A 313 -7.74 5.47 -4.47
CA GLN A 313 -6.67 5.66 -3.48
C GLN A 313 -5.43 6.35 -4.07
N PHE A 314 -4.67 7.04 -3.21
CA PHE A 314 -3.34 7.54 -3.49
C PHE A 314 -2.36 6.39 -3.71
N SER A 315 -1.32 6.67 -4.51
CA SER A 315 -0.13 5.82 -4.59
C SER A 315 0.97 6.44 -3.73
N VAL A 316 1.21 5.86 -2.57
CA VAL A 316 2.07 6.42 -1.52
C VAL A 316 3.46 5.81 -1.58
N ILE A 317 4.51 6.62 -1.78
CA ILE A 317 5.90 6.16 -1.70
C ILE A 317 6.28 5.97 -0.22
N MET A 318 6.16 4.75 0.28
CA MET A 318 6.62 4.38 1.61
C MET A 318 8.14 4.51 1.67
N GLY A 319 8.62 5.13 2.75
CA GLY A 319 10.00 5.55 2.92
C GLY A 319 10.33 6.93 2.37
N ALA A 320 9.45 7.61 1.61
CA ALA A 320 9.69 8.98 1.19
C ALA A 320 9.50 9.99 2.33
N LYS A 321 10.19 11.13 2.26
CA LYS A 321 9.80 12.31 3.04
C LYS A 321 8.64 12.99 2.34
N ALA A 322 7.63 13.40 3.09
CA ALA A 322 6.49 14.10 2.54
C ALA A 322 5.88 15.06 3.55
N LYS A 323 5.09 16.00 3.01
CA LYS A 323 4.16 16.83 3.75
C LYS A 323 2.74 16.36 3.46
N VAL A 324 1.95 16.18 4.52
CA VAL A 324 0.52 15.90 4.43
C VAL A 324 -0.24 17.08 5.00
N THR A 325 -1.16 17.65 4.22
CA THR A 325 -2.03 18.74 4.68
C THR A 325 -3.48 18.28 4.62
N SER A 326 -4.25 18.55 5.67
CA SER A 326 -5.70 18.36 5.65
C SER A 326 -6.42 19.63 6.08
N LYS A 327 -7.40 20.07 5.27
CA LYS A 327 -8.22 21.26 5.50
C LYS A 327 -9.55 21.12 4.77
N ASN A 328 -10.65 21.53 5.41
CA ASN A 328 -11.99 21.58 4.81
C ASN A 328 -12.42 20.24 4.17
N GLY A 329 -12.17 19.11 4.83
CA GLY A 329 -12.54 17.79 4.31
C GLY A 329 -11.65 17.28 3.17
N LYS A 330 -10.58 18.00 2.80
CA LYS A 330 -9.69 17.66 1.68
C LYS A 330 -8.26 17.48 2.15
N GLY A 331 -7.52 16.67 1.39
CA GLY A 331 -6.17 16.24 1.70
C GLY A 331 -5.19 16.50 0.57
N VAL A 332 -3.92 16.73 0.92
CA VAL A 332 -2.81 16.84 -0.02
C VAL A 332 -1.62 16.06 0.52
N LEU A 333 -1.04 15.19 -0.32
CA LEU A 333 0.24 14.53 -0.08
C LEU A 333 1.28 15.06 -1.06
N GLU A 334 2.37 15.64 -0.57
CA GLU A 334 3.44 16.22 -1.39
C GLU A 334 4.80 15.68 -0.95
N TYR A 335 5.53 15.06 -1.87
CA TYR A 335 6.87 14.54 -1.60
C TYR A 335 7.89 15.68 -1.54
N ALA A 336 8.82 15.62 -0.58
CA ALA A 336 9.83 16.65 -0.34
C ALA A 336 10.96 16.67 -1.37
#